data_AF-A0A382LCI1-F1
#
_entry.id   AF-A0A382LCI1-F1
#
_cell.length_a   1.000
_cell.length_b   1.000
_cell.length_c   1.000
_cell.angle_alpha   90.00
_cell.angle_beta   90.00
_cell.angle_gamma   90.00
#
_symmetry.space_group_name_H-M   'P 1'
#
loop_
_entity.id
_entity.type
_entity.pdbx_description
1 polymer ?
#
loop_
_entity_poly.entity_id
_entity_poly.type
_entity_poly.pdbx_seq_one_letter_code
_entity_poly.pdbx_strand_id
1 'polypeptide(L)'
;MINEYLAEGYLILRGIVPPSLLNDLRIEAEKARDLAHKIIGPQTQRIQPLSNYADDLNLKPFYDYIELSVLQDAIEKLLGKNYTHGHIDIMGLLVEPSEYPWHIGWHRDGVVEVPTEAYDEITKAKLSEVWYDLRHYNQVNCAIYAESCTWFVPRSHLRQWDLTGERQTTGDP
;
A
#
# COMPACT_ATOMS: atom_id res chain seq x y z
N MET A 1 11.12 11.27 12.58
CA MET A 1 11.02 10.19 11.59
C MET A 1 10.66 8.86 12.24
N ILE A 2 11.60 8.05 12.78
CA ILE A 2 11.27 6.74 13.35
C ILE A 2 10.27 6.85 14.51
N ASN A 3 10.56 7.70 15.51
CA ASN A 3 9.66 7.86 16.68
C ASN A 3 8.25 8.31 16.30
N GLU A 4 8.12 9.10 15.23
CA GLU A 4 6.83 9.55 14.71
C GLU A 4 6.08 8.39 14.05
N TYR A 5 6.76 7.60 13.22
CA TYR A 5 6.19 6.37 12.65
C TYR A 5 5.72 5.41 13.74
N LEU A 6 6.53 5.17 14.77
CA LEU A 6 6.18 4.28 15.88
C LEU A 6 4.98 4.81 16.68
N ALA A 7 4.90 6.12 16.89
CA ALA A 7 3.84 6.74 17.66
C ALA A 7 2.52 6.82 16.88
N GLU A 8 2.56 7.25 15.62
CA GLU A 8 1.37 7.59 14.83
C GLU A 8 0.95 6.50 13.85
N GLY A 9 1.81 5.52 13.58
CA GLY A 9 1.55 4.38 12.69
C GLY A 9 1.80 4.67 11.20
N TYR A 10 2.25 5.88 10.88
CA TYR A 10 2.59 6.29 9.53
C TYR A 10 3.64 7.39 9.54
N LEU A 11 4.27 7.63 8.39
CA LEU A 11 5.22 8.71 8.16
C LEU A 11 5.00 9.25 6.75
N ILE A 12 4.95 10.57 6.60
CA ILE A 12 4.82 11.22 5.29
C ILE A 12 6.17 11.79 4.87
N LEU A 13 6.76 11.21 3.82
CA LEU A 13 7.96 11.73 3.17
C LEU A 13 7.59 12.67 2.03
N ARG A 14 7.79 13.97 2.22
CA ARG A 14 7.41 14.99 1.23
C ARG A 14 8.58 15.36 0.32
N GLY A 15 8.30 15.54 -0.97
CA GLY A 15 9.27 16.06 -1.93
C GLY A 15 10.46 15.14 -2.22
N ILE A 16 10.33 13.83 -1.93
CA ILE A 16 11.41 12.86 -2.15
C ILE A 16 11.50 12.36 -3.59
N VAL A 17 10.41 12.47 -4.35
CA VAL A 17 10.36 12.05 -5.76
C VAL A 17 10.79 13.22 -6.64
N PRO A 18 11.89 13.10 -7.41
CA PRO A 18 12.30 14.15 -8.34
C PRO A 18 11.21 14.46 -9.38
N PRO A 19 11.03 15.73 -9.81
CA PRO A 19 9.99 16.08 -10.78
C PRO A 19 10.06 15.28 -12.09
N SER A 20 11.26 14.96 -12.58
CA SER A 20 11.44 14.14 -13.78
C SER A 20 10.93 12.71 -13.56
N LEU A 21 11.29 12.10 -12.43
CA LEU A 21 10.82 10.75 -12.08
C LEU A 21 9.30 10.73 -11.88
N LEU A 22 8.73 11.77 -11.25
CA LEU A 22 7.28 11.88 -11.09
C LEU A 22 6.57 11.98 -12.44
N ASN A 23 7.15 12.69 -13.40
CA ASN A 23 6.62 12.74 -14.77
C ASN A 23 6.65 11.36 -15.43
N ASP A 24 7.76 10.63 -15.31
CA ASP A 24 7.91 9.31 -15.92
C ASP A 24 6.96 8.28 -15.27
N LEU A 25 6.79 8.34 -13.95
CA LEU A 25 5.82 7.53 -13.21
C LEU A 25 4.39 7.80 -13.68
N ARG A 26 4.01 9.06 -13.93
CA ARG A 26 2.68 9.41 -14.44
C ARG A 26 2.44 8.85 -15.83
N ILE A 27 3.41 8.96 -16.73
CA ILE A 27 3.28 8.43 -18.09
C ILE A 27 2.95 6.92 -18.06
N GLU A 28 3.67 6.16 -17.24
CA GLU A 28 3.42 4.72 -17.13
C GLU A 28 2.18 4.39 -16.28
N ALA A 29 1.81 5.24 -15.32
CA ALA A 29 0.57 5.11 -14.56
C ALA A 29 -0.68 5.24 -15.45
N GLU A 30 -0.71 6.22 -16.37
CA GLU A 30 -1.82 6.38 -17.31
C GLU A 30 -1.96 5.14 -18.22
N LYS A 31 -0.84 4.61 -18.73
CA LYS A 31 -0.84 3.36 -19.52
C LYS A 31 -1.32 2.17 -18.71
N ALA A 32 -0.85 2.05 -17.46
CA ALA A 32 -1.24 0.97 -16.56
C ALA A 32 -2.74 1.05 -16.22
N ARG A 33 -3.29 2.25 -16.03
CA ARG A 33 -4.74 2.47 -15.86
C ARG A 33 -5.52 1.98 -17.07
N ASP A 34 -5.17 2.47 -18.26
CA ASP A 34 -5.88 2.11 -19.49
C ASP A 34 -5.80 0.59 -19.75
N LEU A 35 -4.64 -0.01 -19.47
CA LEU A 35 -4.45 -1.46 -19.52
C LEU A 35 -5.36 -2.17 -18.51
N ALA A 36 -5.38 -1.73 -17.25
CA ALA A 36 -6.19 -2.31 -16.19
C ALA A 36 -7.68 -2.33 -16.57
N HIS A 37 -8.21 -1.20 -17.05
CA HIS A 37 -9.60 -1.11 -17.51
C HIS A 37 -9.89 -2.04 -18.69
N LYS A 38 -8.93 -2.20 -19.61
CA LYS A 38 -9.05 -3.07 -20.77
C LYS A 38 -9.06 -4.56 -20.40
N ILE A 39 -8.19 -5.00 -19.49
CA ILE A 39 -7.98 -6.44 -19.23
C ILE A 39 -8.74 -6.99 -18.02
N ILE A 40 -9.00 -6.15 -17.00
CA ILE A 40 -9.73 -6.56 -15.80
C ILE A 40 -11.17 -6.03 -15.87
N GLY A 41 -11.35 -4.82 -16.38
CA GLY A 41 -12.66 -4.21 -16.60
C GLY A 41 -12.74 -2.76 -16.08
N PRO A 42 -13.76 -2.02 -16.49
CA PRO A 42 -13.89 -0.58 -16.25
C PRO A 42 -13.96 -0.19 -14.76
N GLN A 43 -14.37 -1.12 -13.90
CA GLN A 43 -14.49 -0.92 -12.46
C GLN A 43 -13.31 -1.51 -11.67
N THR A 44 -12.19 -1.88 -12.30
CA THR A 44 -11.02 -2.33 -11.52
C THR A 44 -10.42 -1.18 -10.69
N GLN A 45 -9.86 -1.52 -9.53
CA GLN A 45 -9.20 -0.56 -8.63
C GLN A 45 -7.68 -0.72 -8.57
N ARG A 46 -7.16 -1.77 -9.21
CA ARG A 46 -5.73 -2.07 -9.20
C ARG A 46 -5.29 -2.87 -10.40
N ILE A 47 -4.01 -2.75 -10.70
CA ILE A 47 -3.26 -3.66 -11.56
C ILE A 47 -1.99 -4.08 -10.82
N GLN A 48 -1.82 -5.39 -10.63
CA GLN A 48 -0.77 -5.96 -9.78
C GLN A 48 -0.57 -7.45 -10.10
N PRO A 49 0.66 -7.98 -10.02
CA PRO A 49 1.91 -7.23 -9.90
C PRO A 49 2.31 -6.57 -11.22
N LEU A 50 2.99 -5.42 -11.15
CA LEU A 50 3.43 -4.69 -12.34
C LEU A 50 4.39 -5.49 -13.22
N SER A 51 5.16 -6.43 -12.64
CA SER A 51 6.06 -7.32 -13.38
C SER A 51 5.35 -8.14 -14.46
N ASN A 52 4.06 -8.44 -14.29
CA ASN A 52 3.28 -9.23 -15.24
C ASN A 52 2.96 -8.47 -16.55
N TYR A 53 3.27 -7.17 -16.60
CA TYR A 53 2.92 -6.28 -17.70
C TYR A 53 4.15 -5.63 -18.33
N ALA A 54 5.34 -6.25 -18.18
CA ALA A 54 6.60 -5.74 -18.70
C ALA A 54 6.64 -5.58 -20.23
N ASP A 55 5.77 -6.31 -20.95
CA ASP A 55 5.64 -6.19 -22.41
C ASP A 55 4.83 -4.95 -22.83
N ASP A 56 3.97 -4.43 -21.94
CA ASP A 56 3.09 -3.28 -22.21
C ASP A 56 3.55 -1.99 -21.51
N LEU A 57 4.30 -2.11 -20.41
CA LEU A 57 4.72 -1.01 -19.55
C LEU A 57 6.25 -0.89 -19.51
N ASN A 58 6.77 0.34 -19.53
CA ASN A 58 8.16 0.58 -19.21
C ASN A 58 8.33 0.53 -17.69
N LEU A 59 8.95 -0.53 -17.17
CA LEU A 59 9.09 -0.71 -15.73
C LEU A 59 10.17 0.17 -15.08
N LYS A 60 11.00 0.85 -15.88
CA LYS A 60 12.14 1.63 -15.38
C LYS A 60 11.77 2.68 -14.32
N PRO A 61 10.72 3.51 -14.48
CA PRO A 61 10.39 4.53 -13.48
C PRO A 61 10.01 3.92 -12.12
N PHE A 62 9.40 2.73 -12.11
CA PHE A 62 9.08 2.04 -10.87
C PHE A 62 10.34 1.49 -10.18
N TYR A 63 11.32 0.99 -10.94
CA TYR A 63 12.64 0.64 -10.41
C TYR A 63 13.37 1.88 -9.85
N ASP A 64 13.39 2.98 -10.60
CA ASP A 64 14.04 4.22 -10.15
C ASP A 64 13.40 4.76 -8.85
N TYR A 65 12.08 4.57 -8.68
CA TYR A 65 11.36 4.96 -7.46
C TYR A 65 11.82 4.17 -6.23
N ILE A 66 11.96 2.84 -6.33
CA ILE A 66 12.36 2.00 -5.19
C ILE A 66 13.84 2.14 -4.85
N GLU A 67 14.62 2.68 -5.79
CA GLU A 67 16.04 3.00 -5.61
C GLU A 67 16.27 4.38 -4.98
N LEU A 68 15.22 5.16 -4.68
CA LEU A 68 15.37 6.45 -4.01
C LEU A 68 16.08 6.29 -2.66
N SER A 69 17.23 6.95 -2.52
CA SER A 69 18.09 6.86 -1.33
C SER A 69 17.37 7.24 -0.04
N VAL A 70 16.43 8.19 -0.09
CA VAL A 70 15.63 8.61 1.07
C VAL A 70 14.70 7.49 1.55
N LEU A 71 14.14 6.69 0.63
CA LEU A 71 13.33 5.53 1.01
C LEU A 71 14.21 4.43 1.63
N GLN A 72 15.33 4.12 0.99
CA GLN A 72 16.29 3.12 1.50
C GLN A 72 16.78 3.48 2.90
N ASP A 73 17.17 4.73 3.13
CA ASP A 73 17.59 5.23 4.45
C ASP A 73 16.47 5.13 5.49
N ALA A 74 15.24 5.50 5.14
CA ALA A 74 14.10 5.39 6.06
C ALA A 74 13.82 3.94 6.46
N ILE A 75 13.92 3.00 5.52
CA ILE A 75 13.66 1.57 5.75
C ILE A 75 14.79 0.92 6.53
N GLU A 76 16.05 1.19 6.19
CA GLU A 76 17.20 0.68 6.97
C GLU A 76 17.14 1.19 8.41
N LYS A 77 16.75 2.45 8.61
CA LYS A 77 16.55 3.03 9.93
C LYS A 77 15.42 2.36 10.72
N LEU A 78 14.33 2.00 10.05
CA LEU A 78 13.15 1.43 10.69
C LEU A 78 13.31 -0.08 10.98
N LEU A 79 13.81 -0.85 10.00
CA LEU A 79 13.81 -2.31 10.02
C LEU A 79 15.21 -2.91 10.24
N GLY A 80 16.26 -2.09 10.09
CA GLY A 80 17.65 -2.52 10.11
C GLY A 80 18.19 -2.88 8.72
N LYS A 81 19.44 -3.34 8.71
CA LYS A 81 20.13 -3.75 7.48
C LYS A 81 19.50 -5.01 6.89
N ASN A 82 19.52 -5.12 5.57
CA ASN A 82 19.01 -6.24 4.76
C ASN A 82 17.48 -6.29 4.54
N TYR A 83 16.74 -5.26 4.92
CA TYR A 83 15.35 -5.10 4.51
C TYR A 83 15.27 -4.23 3.26
N THR A 84 14.57 -4.73 2.24
CA THR A 84 14.27 -4.01 1.01
C THR A 84 12.77 -3.74 0.92
N HIS A 85 12.39 -2.79 0.08
CA HIS A 85 10.99 -2.49 -0.22
C HIS A 85 10.77 -2.49 -1.73
N GLY A 86 9.50 -2.52 -2.13
CA GLY A 86 9.11 -2.16 -3.48
C GLY A 86 9.51 -3.17 -4.55
N HIS A 87 9.48 -4.47 -4.26
CA HIS A 87 9.72 -5.44 -5.32
C HIS A 87 8.62 -5.35 -6.39
N ILE A 88 9.00 -5.22 -7.66
CA ILE A 88 8.06 -5.01 -8.78
C ILE A 88 7.13 -6.22 -9.00
N ASP A 89 7.54 -7.40 -8.54
CA ASP A 89 6.78 -8.65 -8.53
C ASP A 89 5.66 -8.68 -7.48
N ILE A 90 5.60 -7.69 -6.58
CA ILE A 90 4.48 -7.45 -5.66
C ILE A 90 3.94 -6.02 -5.75
N MET A 91 4.60 -5.11 -6.46
CA MET A 91 4.13 -3.73 -6.60
C MET A 91 2.84 -3.68 -7.42
N GLY A 92 1.86 -2.95 -6.92
CA GLY A 92 0.62 -2.65 -7.63
C GLY A 92 0.45 -1.17 -7.88
N LEU A 93 -0.31 -0.82 -8.90
CA LEU A 93 -0.78 0.54 -9.14
C LEU A 93 -2.28 0.60 -8.85
N LEU A 94 -2.68 1.51 -7.96
CA LEU A 94 -4.08 1.78 -7.67
C LEU A 94 -4.64 2.70 -8.75
N VAL A 95 -5.77 2.31 -9.32
CA VAL A 95 -6.41 2.99 -10.45
C VAL A 95 -7.83 3.39 -10.09
N GLU A 96 -8.28 4.54 -10.57
CA GLU A 96 -9.64 4.98 -10.42
C GLU A 96 -10.61 4.16 -11.30
N PRO A 97 -11.81 3.81 -10.81
CA PRO A 97 -12.83 3.21 -11.66
C PRO A 97 -13.38 4.24 -12.66
N SER A 98 -13.82 3.74 -13.82
CA SER A 98 -14.27 4.60 -14.94
C SER A 98 -15.78 4.82 -15.02
N GLU A 99 -16.60 3.98 -14.40
CA GLU A 99 -18.06 4.04 -14.54
C GLU A 99 -18.75 4.71 -13.34
N TYR A 100 -18.45 4.26 -12.12
CA TYR A 100 -19.02 4.83 -10.90
C TYR A 100 -17.99 4.92 -9.77
N PRO A 101 -18.19 5.85 -8.82
CA PRO A 101 -17.32 5.99 -7.67
C PRO A 101 -17.19 4.69 -6.88
N TRP A 102 -16.06 4.52 -6.22
CA TRP A 102 -15.78 3.39 -5.37
C TRP A 102 -14.96 3.85 -4.17
N HIS A 103 -15.11 3.16 -3.04
CA HIS A 103 -14.20 3.26 -1.93
C HIS A 103 -13.86 1.88 -1.38
N ILE A 104 -12.70 1.78 -0.71
CA ILE A 104 -12.44 0.70 0.22
C ILE A 104 -12.85 1.18 1.60
N GLY A 105 -13.73 0.44 2.27
CA GLY A 105 -14.13 0.74 3.65
C GLY A 105 -12.93 0.74 4.62
N TRP A 106 -13.16 1.16 5.87
CA TRP A 106 -12.12 1.13 6.90
C TRP A 106 -11.64 -0.29 7.16
N HIS A 107 -10.33 -0.49 7.06
CA HIS A 107 -9.72 -1.81 7.04
C HIS A 107 -8.23 -1.71 7.42
N ARG A 108 -7.58 -2.86 7.67
CA ARG A 108 -6.13 -2.98 7.94
C ARG A 108 -5.55 -4.05 7.02
N ASP A 109 -4.62 -3.70 6.14
CA ASP A 109 -4.14 -4.61 5.07
C ASP A 109 -3.72 -6.00 5.57
N GLY A 110 -2.90 -6.09 6.63
CA GLY A 110 -2.43 -7.37 7.17
C GLY A 110 -3.46 -8.19 7.97
N VAL A 111 -4.66 -7.65 8.20
CA VAL A 111 -5.73 -8.25 9.02
C VAL A 111 -6.96 -8.57 8.17
N VAL A 112 -7.15 -7.85 7.07
CA VAL A 112 -8.33 -7.93 6.20
C VAL A 112 -8.38 -9.23 5.40
N GLU A 113 -7.25 -9.92 5.24
CA GLU A 113 -7.24 -11.27 4.68
C GLU A 113 -7.78 -12.34 5.65
N VAL A 114 -8.00 -12.01 6.92
CA VAL A 114 -8.62 -12.91 7.90
C VAL A 114 -10.06 -12.45 8.14
N PRO A 115 -11.07 -13.16 7.59
CA PRO A 115 -12.47 -12.89 7.88
C PRO A 115 -12.76 -12.92 9.38
N THR A 116 -13.76 -12.17 9.83
CA THR A 116 -14.07 -12.13 11.27
C THR A 116 -14.42 -13.52 11.82
N GLU A 117 -15.03 -14.33 10.96
CA GLU A 117 -15.43 -15.71 11.19
C GLU A 117 -14.22 -16.66 11.33
N ALA A 118 -13.04 -16.27 10.83
CA ALA A 118 -11.81 -17.04 10.88
C ALA A 118 -10.91 -16.71 12.08
N TYR A 119 -11.26 -15.71 12.92
CA TYR A 119 -10.54 -15.39 14.17
C TYR A 119 -10.85 -16.36 15.31
N ASP A 120 -10.50 -17.62 15.13
CA ASP A 120 -10.41 -18.55 16.25
C ASP A 120 -9.23 -18.19 17.19
N GLU A 121 -9.16 -18.87 18.34
CA GLU A 121 -8.11 -18.60 19.34
C GLU A 121 -6.70 -18.90 18.82
N ILE A 122 -6.56 -19.80 17.83
CA ILE A 122 -5.28 -20.13 17.22
C ILE A 122 -4.81 -18.98 16.33
N THR A 123 -5.69 -18.44 15.50
CA THR A 123 -5.43 -17.31 14.62
C THR A 123 -5.10 -16.06 15.42
N LYS A 124 -5.86 -15.79 16.50
CA LYS A 124 -5.55 -14.68 17.42
C LYS A 124 -4.18 -14.81 18.06
N ALA A 125 -3.82 -16.01 18.55
CA ALA A 125 -2.51 -16.25 19.13
C ALA A 125 -1.39 -15.96 18.12
N LYS A 126 -1.50 -16.51 16.90
CA LYS A 126 -0.51 -16.29 15.83
C LYS A 126 -0.37 -14.81 15.44
N LEU A 127 -1.49 -14.11 15.25
CA LEU A 127 -1.45 -12.68 14.93
C LEU A 127 -0.83 -11.86 16.06
N SER A 128 -1.10 -12.23 17.32
CA SER A 128 -0.51 -11.54 18.47
C SER A 128 1.01 -11.67 18.56
N GLU A 129 1.59 -12.76 18.04
CA GLU A 129 3.04 -12.97 17.99
C GLU A 129 3.75 -11.97 17.07
N VAL A 130 3.08 -11.56 15.99
CA VAL A 130 3.69 -10.76 14.92
C VAL A 130 3.16 -9.33 14.85
N TRP A 131 2.08 -9.01 15.56
CA TRP A 131 1.39 -7.72 15.43
C TRP A 131 2.28 -6.49 15.61
N TYR A 132 3.16 -6.54 16.61
CA TYR A 132 4.09 -5.45 16.91
C TYR A 132 5.47 -5.66 16.27
N ASP A 133 5.65 -6.74 15.50
CA ASP A 133 6.87 -6.97 14.75
C ASP A 133 6.82 -6.18 13.45
N LEU A 134 7.50 -5.03 13.44
CA LEU A 134 7.65 -4.19 12.27
C LEU A 134 8.28 -4.92 11.08
N ARG A 135 8.92 -6.09 11.29
CA ARG A 135 9.52 -6.86 10.19
C ARG A 135 8.50 -7.77 9.50
N HIS A 136 7.27 -7.87 10.03
CA HIS A 136 6.24 -8.75 9.50
C HIS A 136 5.51 -8.13 8.30
N TYR A 137 5.03 -6.90 8.44
CA TYR A 137 4.29 -6.23 7.37
C TYR A 137 4.42 -4.71 7.45
N ASN A 138 4.76 -4.08 6.32
CA ASN A 138 4.66 -2.64 6.12
C ASN A 138 4.27 -2.36 4.66
N GLN A 139 3.71 -1.20 4.42
CA GLN A 139 3.39 -0.72 3.09
C GLN A 139 3.98 0.68 2.87
N VAL A 140 4.47 0.92 1.66
CA VAL A 140 4.89 2.24 1.18
C VAL A 140 3.97 2.60 0.02
N ASN A 141 3.28 3.73 0.12
CA ASN A 141 2.42 4.27 -0.93
C ASN A 141 3.04 5.54 -1.50
N CYS A 142 3.08 5.64 -2.83
CA CYS A 142 3.53 6.83 -3.56
C CYS A 142 2.33 7.58 -4.12
N ALA A 143 2.11 8.82 -3.69
CA ALA A 143 1.14 9.69 -4.34
C ALA A 143 1.72 10.19 -5.67
N ILE A 144 1.30 9.58 -6.77
CA ILE A 144 1.68 9.98 -8.14
C ILE A 144 0.91 11.24 -8.56
N TYR A 145 -0.31 11.43 -8.03
CA TYR A 145 -1.16 12.59 -8.26
C TYR A 145 -1.47 13.32 -6.95
N ALA A 146 -1.82 14.59 -7.05
CA ALA A 146 -2.16 15.44 -5.90
C ALA A 146 -3.63 15.24 -5.49
N GLU A 147 -4.02 14.00 -5.22
CA GLU A 147 -5.38 13.63 -4.82
C GLU A 147 -5.44 13.20 -3.36
N SER A 148 -6.59 13.43 -2.72
CA SER A 148 -6.83 13.05 -1.32
C SER A 148 -7.58 11.72 -1.26
N CYS A 149 -6.92 10.65 -1.70
CA CYS A 149 -7.55 9.33 -1.89
C CYS A 149 -7.26 8.32 -0.76
N THR A 150 -6.23 8.54 0.06
CA THR A 150 -5.91 7.65 1.20
C THR A 150 -6.11 8.37 2.52
N TRP A 151 -6.89 7.74 3.41
CA TRP A 151 -7.14 8.18 4.77
C TRP A 151 -6.57 7.15 5.73
N PHE A 152 -5.96 7.62 6.81
CA PHE A 152 -5.46 6.77 7.88
C PHE A 152 -5.96 7.33 9.22
N VAL A 153 -6.20 6.44 10.17
CA VAL A 153 -6.53 6.82 11.55
C VAL A 153 -5.23 6.78 12.35
N PRO A 154 -4.69 7.94 12.80
CA PRO A 154 -3.48 7.96 13.60
C PRO A 154 -3.59 7.02 14.81
N ARG A 155 -2.51 6.29 15.11
CA ARG A 155 -2.38 5.36 16.25
C ARG A 155 -3.28 4.12 16.19
N SER A 156 -4.00 3.89 15.10
CA SER A 156 -4.86 2.71 14.94
C SER A 156 -4.10 1.39 14.94
N HIS A 157 -2.81 1.39 14.59
CA HIS A 157 -1.91 0.23 14.65
C HIS A 157 -1.64 -0.27 16.08
N LEU A 158 -1.81 0.59 17.10
CA LEU A 158 -1.67 0.19 18.50
C LEU A 158 -2.85 -0.66 18.99
N ARG A 159 -3.96 -0.65 18.25
CA ARG A 159 -5.15 -1.45 18.54
C ARG A 159 -5.12 -2.74 17.74
N GLN A 160 -4.91 -3.86 18.42
CA GLN A 160 -4.91 -5.19 17.80
C GLN A 160 -6.29 -5.62 17.30
N TRP A 161 -7.33 -5.24 18.03
CA TRP A 161 -8.67 -5.78 17.81
C TRP A 161 -9.73 -4.69 17.77
N ASP A 162 -10.74 -4.97 16.98
CA ASP A 162 -11.98 -4.21 16.99
C ASP A 162 -12.73 -4.52 18.29
N LEU A 163 -13.35 -3.51 18.88
CA LEU A 163 -14.15 -3.64 20.09
C LEU A 163 -15.53 -4.21 19.76
N THR A 164 -16.21 -4.72 20.78
CA THR A 164 -17.60 -5.17 20.64
C THR A 164 -18.47 -4.06 20.06
N GLY A 165 -19.08 -4.31 18.90
CA GLY A 165 -19.96 -3.37 18.20
C GLY A 165 -19.30 -2.57 17.08
N GLU A 166 -17.97 -2.59 16.96
CA GLU A 166 -17.28 -2.08 15.77
C GLU A 166 -17.51 -3.04 14.59
N ARG A 167 -17.61 -2.49 13.38
CA ARG A 167 -17.85 -3.25 12.15
C ARG A 167 -16.89 -2.81 11.08
N GLN A 168 -16.27 -3.76 10.40
CA GLN A 168 -15.56 -3.50 9.16
C GLN A 168 -16.56 -3.12 8.07
N THR A 169 -16.18 -2.16 7.23
CA THR A 169 -17.03 -1.62 6.15
C THR A 169 -16.53 -2.02 4.76
N THR A 170 -15.70 -3.06 4.69
CA THR A 170 -15.10 -3.56 3.44
C THR A 170 -16.11 -4.20 2.48
N GLY A 171 -17.33 -4.49 2.93
CA GLY A 171 -18.39 -5.12 2.14
C GLY A 171 -19.42 -4.17 1.52
N ASP A 172 -19.29 -2.85 1.70
CA ASP A 172 -20.22 -1.85 1.16
C ASP A 172 -19.45 -0.93 0.18
N PRO A 173 -19.86 -0.81 -1.10
CA PRO A 173 -19.25 0.10 -2.07
C PRO A 173 -19.65 1.56 -1.89
#